data_AF-A0A7J6UJP6-F1
#
_entry.id   AF-A0A7J6UJP6-F1
#
_cell.length_a   1.000
_cell.length_b   1.000
_cell.length_c   1.000
_cell.angle_alpha   90.00
_cell.angle_beta   90.00
_cell.angle_gamma   90.00
#
_symmetry.space_group_name_H-M   'P 1'
#
loop_
_entity.id
_entity.type
_entity.pdbx_description
1 polymer ?
#
loop_
_entity_poly.entity_id
_entity_poly.type
_entity_poly.pdbx_seq_one_letter_code
_entity_poly.pdbx_strand_id
1 'polypeptide(L)'
;MLTSCIDPCIDRLVGPKCLELKGKSYDFNEYNFDPKDLLRKLAEMYVYLARGGGTEKISRIAVTILRRERLLVGDEFNEFEAFVKHLNDTASKREEAMDNVEIPDNYLDPIMAEVMIDPVRLPGSGQIMDRRHTWVFQTPKYKTAWYQALLTLRENSVFSNNASEAHFN
;
A
#
# COMPACT_ATOMS: atom_id res chain seq x y z
N MET A 1 9.78 7.03 -2.02
CA MET A 1 11.18 6.52 -2.04
C MET A 1 12.07 7.25 -1.04
N LEU A 2 12.10 8.59 -0.98
CA LEU A 2 12.85 9.31 0.07
C LEU A 2 12.15 9.27 1.43
N THR A 3 10.84 9.52 1.48
CA THR A 3 10.01 9.47 2.69
C THR A 3 10.09 8.13 3.42
N SER A 4 9.97 7.02 2.66
CA SER A 4 10.13 5.64 3.16
C SER A 4 11.45 5.33 3.87
N CYS A 5 12.51 6.12 3.64
CA CYS A 5 13.79 5.98 4.34
C CYS A 5 13.91 6.94 5.53
N ILE A 6 13.24 8.10 5.50
CA ILE A 6 13.35 9.15 6.50
C ILE A 6 12.39 8.89 7.67
N ASP A 7 11.17 8.45 7.39
CA ASP A 7 10.15 8.13 8.41
C ASP A 7 10.63 7.14 9.47
N PRO A 8 11.16 5.95 9.09
CA PRO A 8 11.67 5.01 10.10
C PRO A 8 12.89 5.55 10.85
N CYS A 9 13.64 6.51 10.29
CA CYS A 9 14.74 7.16 10.99
C CYS A 9 14.21 8.11 12.06
N ILE A 10 13.22 8.95 11.73
CA ILE A 10 12.58 9.85 12.68
C ILE A 10 11.89 9.04 13.78
N ASP A 11 11.13 7.99 13.45
CA ASP A 11 10.45 7.14 14.43
C ASP A 11 11.44 6.48 15.42
N ARG A 12 12.63 6.09 14.95
CA ARG A 12 13.68 5.56 15.83
C ARG A 12 14.26 6.63 16.75
N LEU A 13 14.45 7.86 16.27
CA LEU A 13 15.00 8.99 17.03
C LEU A 13 14.02 9.54 18.07
N VAL A 14 12.73 9.59 17.74
CA VAL A 14 11.66 10.11 18.62
C VAL A 14 11.04 9.03 19.50
N GLY A 15 11.32 7.76 19.21
CA GLY A 15 10.75 6.59 19.87
C GLY A 15 11.62 5.96 20.96
N PRO A 16 11.15 4.84 21.57
CA PRO A 16 11.82 4.19 22.70
C PRO A 16 13.22 3.69 22.37
N LYS A 17 13.49 3.34 21.11
CA LYS A 17 14.81 2.86 20.66
C LYS A 17 15.93 3.87 20.90
N CYS A 18 15.69 5.17 20.68
CA CYS A 18 16.68 6.19 21.00
C CYS A 18 16.89 6.34 22.52
N LEU A 19 15.85 6.13 23.33
CA LEU A 19 15.95 6.19 24.79
C LEU A 19 16.72 4.99 25.36
N GLU A 20 16.53 3.80 24.80
CA GLU A 20 17.30 2.60 25.17
C GLU A 20 18.80 2.78 24.96
N LEU A 21 19.20 3.45 23.87
CA LEU A 21 20.61 3.78 23.61
C LEU A 21 21.18 4.66 24.73
N LYS A 22 20.41 5.66 25.17
CA LYS A 22 20.80 6.54 26.29
C LYS A 22 20.89 5.78 27.62
N GLY A 23 19.97 4.84 27.87
CA GLY A 23 19.90 4.06 29.12
C GLY A 23 21.03 3.04 29.30
N LYS A 24 21.68 2.61 28.22
CA LYS A 24 22.82 1.67 28.25
C LYS A 24 24.17 2.33 28.56
N SER A 25 24.18 3.61 28.93
CA SER A 25 25.41 4.39 29.17
C SER A 25 26.33 4.43 27.94
N TYR A 26 25.77 4.43 26.73
CA TYR A 26 26.52 4.66 25.49
C TYR A 26 27.06 6.09 25.48
N ASP A 27 28.36 6.25 25.24
CA ASP A 27 28.94 7.55 24.93
C ASP A 27 28.69 7.87 23.46
N PHE A 28 27.75 8.76 23.22
CA PHE A 28 27.42 9.25 21.88
C PHE A 28 28.60 9.96 21.19
N ASN A 29 29.56 10.49 21.96
CA ASN A 29 30.74 11.17 21.42
C ASN A 29 31.74 10.19 20.81
N GLU A 30 31.87 8.98 21.36
CA GLU A 30 32.76 7.94 20.83
C GLU A 30 32.41 7.59 19.38
N TYR A 31 31.12 7.62 19.05
CA TYR A 31 30.59 7.32 17.72
C TYR A 31 30.31 8.55 16.86
N ASN A 32 30.68 9.75 17.34
CA ASN A 32 30.39 11.03 16.69
C ASN A 32 28.90 11.15 16.29
N PHE A 33 28.01 10.67 17.16
CA PHE A 33 26.58 10.53 16.89
C PHE A 33 25.78 11.48 17.78
N ASP A 34 25.27 12.57 17.22
CA ASP A 34 24.33 13.45 17.92
C ASP A 34 22.89 13.20 17.42
N PRO A 35 22.04 12.52 18.21
CA PRO A 35 20.66 12.24 17.82
C PRO A 35 19.82 13.51 17.65
N LYS A 36 20.14 14.59 18.36
CA LYS A 36 19.41 15.87 18.27
C LYS A 36 19.77 16.61 16.99
N ASP A 37 21.06 16.69 16.66
CA ASP A 37 21.52 17.27 15.40
C ASP A 37 21.01 16.47 14.20
N LEU A 38 21.03 15.13 14.27
CA LEU A 38 20.46 14.29 13.22
C LEU A 38 18.96 14.53 13.07
N LEU A 39 18.20 14.57 14.17
CA LEU A 39 16.75 14.85 14.12
C LEU A 39 16.46 16.23 13.51
N ARG A 40 17.24 17.26 13.85
CA ARG A 40 17.15 18.59 13.25
C ARG A 40 17.35 18.53 11.74
N LYS A 41 18.46 17.94 11.27
CA LYS A 41 18.79 17.84 9.83
C LYS A 41 17.71 17.10 9.05
N LEU A 42 17.15 16.02 9.62
CA LEU A 42 16.04 15.29 9.00
C LEU A 42 14.77 16.13 8.95
N ALA A 43 14.48 16.93 9.99
CA ALA A 43 13.32 17.82 10.00
C ALA A 43 13.45 18.95 8.97
N GLU A 44 14.63 19.58 8.85
CA GLU A 44 14.93 20.58 7.81
C GLU A 44 14.74 19.99 6.40
N MET A 45 15.29 18.79 6.15
CA MET A 45 15.09 18.10 4.87
C MET A 45 13.60 17.85 4.59
N TYR A 46 12.80 17.60 5.63
CA TYR A 46 11.35 17.46 5.49
C TYR A 46 10.67 18.76 5.06
N VAL A 47 11.10 19.92 5.57
CA VAL A 47 10.62 21.25 5.11
C VAL A 47 10.99 21.47 3.64
N TYR A 48 12.15 21.03 3.19
CA TYR A 48 12.51 21.10 1.77
C TYR A 48 11.67 20.16 0.89
N LEU A 49 11.47 18.91 1.32
CA LEU A 49 10.64 17.94 0.59
C LEU A 49 9.15 18.32 0.59
N ALA A 50 8.69 19.02 1.63
CA ALA A 50 7.34 19.55 1.73
C ALA A 50 6.96 20.42 0.54
N ARG A 51 7.88 21.31 0.15
CA ARG A 51 7.72 22.22 -0.98
C ARG A 51 7.64 21.48 -2.32
N GLY A 52 8.08 20.22 -2.36
CA GLY A 52 8.01 19.33 -3.52
C GLY A 52 6.80 18.39 -3.56
N GLY A 53 5.87 18.45 -2.59
CA GLY A 53 4.62 17.67 -2.62
C GLY A 53 4.70 16.25 -2.04
N GLY A 54 5.42 16.05 -0.92
CA GLY A 54 5.38 14.78 -0.18
C GLY A 54 3.95 14.34 0.20
N THR A 55 3.68 13.03 0.24
CA THR A 55 2.31 12.48 0.35
C THR A 55 2.08 11.55 1.54
N GLU A 56 3.05 11.38 2.43
CA GLU A 56 3.00 10.42 3.55
C GLU A 56 2.81 11.12 4.91
N LYS A 57 2.25 10.38 5.88
CA LYS A 57 1.99 10.88 7.24
C LYS A 57 3.31 11.03 8.00
N ILE A 58 3.49 12.16 8.68
CA ILE A 58 4.64 12.38 9.57
C ILE A 58 4.18 12.24 11.03
N SER A 59 5.01 11.56 11.84
CA SER A 59 4.76 11.40 13.27
C SER A 59 4.63 12.75 13.99
N ARG A 60 3.48 12.96 14.64
CA ARG A 60 3.22 14.17 15.47
C ARG A 60 4.17 14.28 16.66
N ILE A 61 4.77 13.16 17.09
CA ILE A 61 5.75 13.13 18.18
C ILE A 61 7.01 13.92 17.81
N ALA A 62 7.39 13.91 16.52
CA ALA A 62 8.53 14.68 16.02
C ALA A 62 8.33 16.20 16.26
N VAL A 63 7.13 16.72 15.98
CA VAL A 63 6.80 18.14 16.25
C VAL A 63 6.98 18.48 17.73
N THR A 64 6.49 17.62 18.63
CA THR A 64 6.61 17.82 20.07
C THR A 64 8.07 17.85 20.53
N ILE A 65 8.90 16.93 20.03
CA ILE A 65 10.32 16.86 20.40
C ILE A 65 11.10 18.03 19.82
N LEU A 66 10.88 18.38 18.55
CA LEU A 66 11.52 19.53 17.90
C LEU A 66 11.19 20.83 18.64
N ARG A 67 9.94 21.01 19.08
CA ARG A 67 9.52 22.16 19.89
C ARG A 67 10.19 22.16 21.28
N ARG A 68 10.15 21.03 21.99
CA ARG A 68 10.71 20.90 23.35
C ARG A 68 12.21 21.16 23.37
N GLU A 69 12.93 20.60 22.39
CA GLU A 69 14.38 20.67 22.29
C GLU A 69 14.88 21.92 21.54
N ARG A 70 13.96 22.76 21.02
CA ARG A 70 14.25 23.98 20.24
C ARG A 70 15.21 23.73 19.08
N LEU A 71 14.93 22.68 18.32
CA LEU A 71 15.83 22.18 17.27
C LEU A 71 15.67 22.91 15.93
N LEU A 72 14.57 23.64 15.72
CA LEU A 72 14.37 24.51 14.55
C LEU A 72 14.30 25.96 15.02
N VAL A 73 14.77 26.89 14.19
CA VAL A 73 14.95 28.30 14.57
C VAL A 73 13.95 29.20 13.82
N GLY A 74 13.39 30.19 14.52
CA GLY A 74 12.54 31.21 13.90
C GLY A 74 11.27 30.64 13.26
N ASP A 75 10.97 31.09 12.05
CA ASP A 75 9.74 30.73 11.33
C ASP A 75 9.74 29.31 10.76
N GLU A 76 10.91 28.65 10.70
CA GLU A 76 11.05 27.28 10.17
C GLU A 76 10.23 26.26 10.96
N PHE A 77 10.14 26.44 12.28
CA PHE A 77 9.31 25.58 13.12
C PHE A 77 7.82 25.72 12.77
N ASN A 78 7.36 26.95 12.53
CA ASN A 78 5.96 27.21 12.20
C ASN A 78 5.61 26.64 10.82
N GLU A 79 6.52 26.77 9.85
CA GLU A 79 6.38 26.16 8.52
C GLU A 79 6.33 24.63 8.62
N PHE A 80 7.22 24.03 9.42
CA PHE A 80 7.23 22.58 9.66
C PHE A 80 5.94 22.10 10.33
N GLU A 81 5.45 22.79 11.37
CA GLU A 81 4.21 22.43 12.07
C GLU A 81 2.99 22.52 11.14
N ALA A 82 2.86 23.62 10.39
CA ALA A 82 1.79 23.80 9.42
C ALA A 82 1.81 22.71 8.34
N PHE A 83 3.02 22.34 7.88
CA PHE A 83 3.20 21.28 6.92
C PHE A 83 2.80 19.90 7.45
N VAL A 84 3.26 19.51 8.63
CA VAL A 84 2.89 18.23 9.27
C VAL A 84 1.37 18.14 9.45
N LYS A 85 0.72 19.25 9.80
CA LYS A 85 -0.74 19.33 9.88
C LYS A 85 -1.38 19.09 8.51
N HIS A 86 -0.98 19.85 7.50
CA HIS A 86 -1.52 19.73 6.14
C HIS A 86 -1.38 18.31 5.56
N LEU A 87 -0.21 17.68 5.75
CA LEU A 87 0.02 16.31 5.30
C LEU A 87 -0.91 15.32 5.98
N ASN A 88 -0.99 15.38 7.31
CA ASN A 88 -1.85 14.47 8.06
C ASN A 88 -3.32 14.64 7.68
N ASP A 89 -3.78 15.88 7.50
CA ASP A 89 -5.14 16.16 7.05
C ASP A 89 -5.39 15.64 5.62
N THR A 90 -4.42 15.79 4.71
CA THR A 90 -4.52 15.27 3.33
C THR A 90 -4.53 13.75 3.31
N ALA A 91 -3.69 13.12 4.11
CA ALA A 91 -3.62 11.66 4.23
C ALA A 91 -4.91 11.09 4.85
N SER A 92 -5.46 11.73 5.88
CA SER A 92 -6.75 11.36 6.46
C SER A 92 -7.90 11.51 5.46
N LYS A 93 -7.98 12.65 4.74
CA LYS A 93 -8.99 12.83 3.68
C LYS A 93 -8.88 11.79 2.57
N ARG A 94 -7.66 11.36 2.23
CA ARG A 94 -7.44 10.31 1.24
C ARG A 94 -7.94 8.94 1.75
N GLU A 95 -7.66 8.62 3.01
CA GLU A 95 -8.12 7.40 3.66
C GLU A 95 -9.64 7.37 3.76
N GLU A 96 -10.26 8.47 4.22
CA GLU A 96 -11.72 8.65 4.24
C GLU A 96 -12.33 8.57 2.83
N ALA A 97 -11.68 9.15 1.82
CA ALA A 97 -12.15 9.05 0.44
C ALA A 97 -12.10 7.60 -0.06
N MET A 98 -11.07 6.83 0.30
CA MET A 98 -10.96 5.41 -0.06
C MET A 98 -12.04 4.56 0.62
N ASP A 99 -12.35 4.85 1.89
CA ASP A 99 -13.40 4.14 2.64
C ASP A 99 -14.82 4.42 2.09
N ASN A 100 -15.02 5.58 1.45
CA ASN A 100 -16.29 5.97 0.84
C ASN A 100 -16.42 5.60 -0.65
N VAL A 101 -15.44 4.89 -1.23
CA VAL A 101 -15.57 4.39 -2.61
C VAL A 101 -16.37 3.09 -2.59
N GLU A 102 -17.63 3.18 -3.02
CA GLU A 102 -18.43 2.00 -3.33
C GLU A 102 -17.88 1.35 -4.60
N ILE A 103 -17.29 0.17 -4.44
CA ILE A 103 -16.69 -0.57 -5.55
C ILE A 103 -17.82 -1.25 -6.31
N PRO A 104 -17.95 -1.03 -7.63
CA PRO A 104 -19.02 -1.67 -8.39
C PRO A 104 -18.94 -3.20 -8.33
N ASP A 105 -20.09 -3.85 -8.19
CA ASP A 105 -20.20 -5.31 -8.00
C ASP A 105 -19.45 -6.14 -9.06
N ASN A 106 -19.32 -5.64 -10.29
CA ASN A 106 -18.62 -6.32 -11.38
C ASN A 106 -17.10 -6.39 -11.20
N TYR A 107 -16.52 -5.68 -10.24
CA TYR A 107 -15.12 -5.78 -9.83
C TYR A 107 -14.92 -6.61 -8.55
N LEU A 108 -16.02 -6.97 -7.89
CA LEU A 108 -16.00 -7.78 -6.69
C LEU A 108 -16.05 -9.26 -7.04
N ASP A 109 -15.30 -10.05 -6.28
CA ASP A 109 -15.35 -11.49 -6.34
C ASP A 109 -16.73 -11.97 -5.86
N PRO A 110 -17.42 -12.83 -6.62
CA PRO A 110 -18.78 -13.24 -6.31
C PRO A 110 -18.90 -14.13 -5.06
N ILE A 111 -17.79 -14.61 -4.48
CA ILE A 111 -17.77 -15.41 -3.26
C ILE A 111 -17.34 -14.56 -2.08
N MET A 112 -16.21 -13.85 -2.21
CA MET A 112 -15.61 -13.12 -1.10
C MET A 112 -16.09 -11.67 -0.98
N ALA A 113 -16.80 -11.14 -1.99
CA ALA A 113 -17.19 -9.73 -2.07
C ALA A 113 -16.01 -8.76 -1.89
N GLU A 114 -14.81 -9.19 -2.29
CA GLU A 114 -13.57 -8.42 -2.28
C GLU A 114 -13.16 -8.07 -3.71
N VAL A 115 -12.36 -7.02 -3.91
CA VAL A 115 -11.83 -6.66 -5.23
C VAL A 115 -11.04 -7.82 -5.83
N MET A 116 -11.38 -8.21 -7.06
CA MET A 116 -10.62 -9.20 -7.83
C MET A 116 -9.26 -8.64 -8.24
N ILE A 117 -8.17 -9.32 -7.86
CA ILE A 117 -6.78 -8.97 -8.23
C ILE A 117 -6.42 -9.61 -9.57
N ASP A 118 -6.84 -10.87 -9.78
CA ASP A 118 -6.58 -11.63 -11.01
C ASP A 118 -7.90 -12.23 -11.52
N PRO A 119 -8.77 -11.42 -12.16
CA PRO A 119 -10.08 -11.87 -12.63
C PRO A 119 -9.93 -12.90 -13.75
N VAL A 120 -10.48 -14.09 -13.55
CA VAL A 120 -10.50 -15.18 -14.53
C VAL A 120 -11.93 -15.60 -14.87
N ARG A 121 -12.12 -15.95 -16.13
CA ARG A 121 -13.41 -16.44 -16.64
C ARG A 121 -13.53 -17.94 -16.44
N LEU A 122 -14.62 -18.34 -15.80
CA LEU A 122 -14.99 -19.71 -15.56
C LEU A 122 -15.50 -20.40 -16.85
N PRO A 123 -14.88 -21.50 -17.32
CA PRO A 123 -15.33 -22.20 -18.54
C PRO A 123 -16.79 -22.70 -18.53
N GLY A 124 -17.34 -23.12 -17.38
CA GLY A 124 -18.73 -23.62 -17.30
C GLY A 124 -19.78 -22.52 -17.21
N SER A 125 -19.68 -21.66 -16.19
CA SER A 125 -20.67 -20.60 -15.94
C SER A 125 -20.43 -19.30 -16.73
N GLY A 126 -19.24 -19.12 -17.31
CA GLY A 126 -18.82 -17.85 -17.91
C GLY A 126 -18.63 -16.71 -16.91
N GLN A 127 -18.80 -16.96 -15.61
CA GLN A 127 -18.68 -15.98 -14.54
C GLN A 127 -17.21 -15.56 -14.36
N ILE A 128 -16.98 -14.31 -13.98
CA ILE A 128 -15.65 -13.78 -13.67
C ILE A 128 -15.48 -13.79 -12.15
N MET A 129 -14.34 -14.28 -11.68
CA MET A 129 -13.96 -14.28 -10.26
C MET A 129 -12.44 -14.25 -10.11
N ASP A 130 -11.94 -14.02 -8.91
CA ASP A 130 -10.50 -14.05 -8.67
C ASP A 130 -9.94 -15.47 -8.85
N ARG A 131 -8.81 -15.59 -9.54
CA ARG A 131 -8.12 -16.87 -9.79
C ARG A 131 -7.92 -17.65 -8.50
N ARG A 132 -7.58 -16.98 -7.40
CA ARG A 132 -7.37 -17.64 -6.13
C ARG A 132 -8.66 -18.39 -5.75
N HIS A 133 -9.83 -17.79 -5.77
CA HIS A 133 -11.08 -18.45 -5.35
C HIS A 133 -11.61 -19.55 -6.30
N THR A 134 -11.01 -19.74 -7.48
CA THR A 134 -11.40 -20.81 -8.41
C THR A 134 -11.29 -22.22 -7.81
N TRP A 135 -10.49 -22.42 -6.76
CA TRP A 135 -10.39 -23.74 -6.09
C TRP A 135 -11.74 -24.23 -5.55
N VAL A 136 -12.68 -23.32 -5.20
CA VAL A 136 -14.01 -23.69 -4.68
C VAL A 136 -14.74 -24.58 -5.68
N PHE A 137 -14.49 -24.34 -6.96
CA PHE A 137 -15.04 -25.04 -8.10
C PHE A 137 -14.27 -26.32 -8.48
N GLN A 138 -13.09 -26.55 -7.90
CA GLN A 138 -12.31 -27.77 -8.12
C GLN A 138 -12.66 -28.88 -7.11
N THR A 139 -13.53 -28.60 -6.13
CA THR A 139 -13.98 -29.61 -5.16
C THR A 139 -14.78 -30.72 -5.85
N PRO A 140 -14.78 -31.96 -5.32
CA PRO A 140 -15.36 -33.14 -6.01
C PRO A 140 -16.81 -32.96 -6.45
N LYS A 141 -17.59 -32.16 -5.71
CA LYS A 141 -18.99 -31.84 -5.99
C LYS A 141 -19.18 -31.11 -7.34
N TYR A 142 -18.23 -30.27 -7.74
CA TYR A 142 -18.32 -29.48 -8.96
C TYR A 142 -17.37 -29.99 -10.06
N LYS A 143 -16.33 -30.75 -9.70
CA LYS A 143 -15.32 -31.30 -10.62
C LYS A 143 -15.94 -32.06 -11.80
N THR A 144 -17.03 -32.80 -11.59
CA THR A 144 -17.75 -33.51 -12.65
C THR A 144 -18.39 -32.55 -13.66
N ALA A 145 -19.06 -31.49 -13.20
CA ALA A 145 -19.65 -30.48 -14.07
C ALA A 145 -18.57 -29.70 -14.86
N TRP A 146 -17.43 -29.39 -14.23
CA TRP A 146 -16.30 -28.71 -14.86
C TRP A 146 -15.60 -29.52 -15.94
N TYR A 147 -15.33 -30.80 -15.67
CA TYR A 147 -14.72 -31.68 -16.67
C TYR A 147 -15.65 -31.85 -17.88
N GLN A 148 -16.96 -31.99 -17.68
CA GLN A 148 -17.92 -32.10 -18.78
C GLN A 148 -18.05 -30.80 -19.59
N ALA A 149 -18.00 -29.63 -18.93
CA ALA A 149 -17.96 -28.32 -19.59
C ALA A 149 -16.68 -28.09 -20.42
N LEU A 150 -15.52 -28.54 -19.92
CA LEU A 150 -14.25 -28.48 -20.66
C LEU A 150 -14.24 -29.40 -21.88
N LEU A 151 -14.84 -30.59 -21.78
CA LEU A 151 -14.98 -31.52 -22.90
C LEU A 151 -15.88 -30.94 -23.98
N THR A 152 -17.02 -30.36 -23.62
CA THR A 152 -17.94 -29.71 -24.57
C THR A 152 -17.33 -28.46 -25.23
N LEU A 153 -16.56 -27.65 -24.51
CA LEU A 153 -15.81 -26.52 -25.10
C LEU A 153 -14.71 -26.99 -26.06
N ARG A 154 -14.01 -28.07 -25.71
CA ARG A 154 -12.99 -28.68 -26.59
C ARG A 154 -13.63 -29.25 -27.85
N GLU A 155 -14.75 -29.95 -27.73
CA GLU A 155 -15.52 -30.48 -28.88
C GLU A 155 -16.02 -29.34 -29.78
N ASN A 156 -16.61 -28.29 -29.22
CA ASN A 156 -17.08 -27.12 -30.01
C ASN A 156 -15.93 -26.36 -30.69
N SER A 157 -14.74 -26.29 -30.08
CA SER A 157 -13.56 -25.69 -30.72
C SER A 157 -13.03 -26.51 -31.91
N VAL A 158 -13.16 -27.85 -31.85
CA VAL A 158 -12.80 -28.76 -32.94
C VAL A 158 -13.83 -28.69 -34.06
N PHE A 159 -15.13 -28.55 -33.74
CA PHE A 159 -16.19 -28.36 -34.74
C PHE A 159 -16.11 -27.01 -35.47
N SER A 160 -15.68 -25.93 -34.80
CA SER A 160 -15.51 -24.63 -35.46
C SER A 160 -14.37 -24.63 -36.49
N ASN A 161 -13.28 -25.36 -36.21
CA ASN A 161 -12.13 -25.44 -37.12
C ASN A 161 -12.36 -26.35 -38.33
N ASN A 162 -13.24 -27.35 -38.22
CA ASN A 162 -13.57 -28.25 -39.33
C ASN A 162 -14.66 -27.68 -40.26
N ALA A 163 -15.41 -26.66 -39.84
CA ALA A 163 -16.42 -26.01 -40.68
C ALA A 163 -15.81 -24.99 -41.67
N SER A 164 -14.60 -24.48 -41.41
CA SER A 164 -13.90 -23.55 -42.31
C SER A 164 -13.15 -24.22 -43.47
N GLU A 165 -12.97 -25.55 -43.46
CA GLU A 165 -12.25 -26.30 -44.52
C GLU A 165 -13.19 -27.00 -45.53
N ALA A 166 -14.51 -26.95 -45.35
CA ALA A 166 -15.47 -27.64 -46.23
C ALA A 166 -16.01 -26.81 -47.41
N HIS A 167 -15.45 -25.62 -47.66
CA HIS A 167 -15.80 -24.78 -48.82
C HIS A 167 -14.56 -24.28 -49.57
N PHE A 168 -13.76 -25.21 -50.12
CA PHE A 168 -12.91 -24.96 -51.30
C PHE A 168 -12.42 -26.30 -51.90
N ASN A 169 -13.31 -26.96 -52.63
CA ASN A 169 -13.06 -27.65 -53.91
C ASN A 169 -14.33 -28.38 -54.35
#